data_AF-A0AB34ZC52-F1
#
_entry.id   AF-A0AB34ZC52-F1
#
_cell.length_a   1.000
_cell.length_b   1.000
_cell.length_c   1.000
_cell.angle_alpha   90.00
_cell.angle_beta   90.00
_cell.angle_gamma   90.00
#
_symmetry.space_group_name_H-M   'P 1'
#
loop_
_entity.id
_entity.type
_entity.pdbx_description
1 polymer ?
#
loop_
_entity_poly.entity_id
_entity_poly.type
_entity_poly.pdbx_seq_one_letter_code
_entity_poly.pdbx_strand_id
1 'polypeptide(L)'
;MRYHDGSEIRLGDVVSVPSPDGEKQARVVMLGDTKEHLDIDPGFVEWVLGDAILASTSIFVEWLTSTPFTHSDPQFAPVGNFMSTTVDEHVHFKCRAPA
;
A
#
# COMPACT_ATOMS: atom_id res chain seq x y z
N MET A 1 8.62 9.56 4.14
CA MET A 1 9.22 8.21 4.22
C MET A 1 10.22 7.94 3.10
N ARG A 2 11.10 6.93 3.23
CA ARG A 2 12.10 6.53 2.20
C ARG A 2 12.15 5.01 2.03
N TYR A 3 12.44 4.56 0.81
CA TYR A 3 12.81 3.17 0.53
C TYR A 3 14.19 2.85 1.10
N HIS A 4 14.54 1.55 1.12
CA HIS A 4 15.82 1.08 1.64
C HIS A 4 17.04 1.67 0.91
N ASP A 5 16.91 1.99 -0.38
CA ASP A 5 17.96 2.65 -1.18
C ASP A 5 18.11 4.16 -0.86
N GLY A 6 17.31 4.70 0.04
CA GLY A 6 17.27 6.11 0.43
C GLY A 6 16.37 6.98 -0.44
N SER A 7 15.79 6.44 -1.52
CA SER A 7 14.86 7.16 -2.40
C SER A 7 13.58 7.51 -1.66
N GLU A 8 13.02 8.69 -1.94
CA GLU A 8 11.75 9.13 -1.36
C GLU A 8 10.57 8.33 -1.91
N ILE A 9 9.68 7.90 -1.02
CA ILE A 9 8.40 7.26 -1.36
C ILE A 9 7.39 8.34 -1.70
N ARG A 10 6.66 8.16 -2.79
CA ARG A 10 5.59 9.07 -3.20
C ARG A 10 4.30 8.32 -3.50
N LEU A 11 3.18 9.01 -3.35
CA LEU A 11 1.90 8.54 -3.85
C LEU A 11 1.98 8.27 -5.35
N GLY A 12 1.36 7.17 -5.79
CA GLY A 12 1.38 6.72 -7.17
C GLY A 12 2.61 5.91 -7.58
N ASP A 13 3.61 5.75 -6.71
CA ASP A 13 4.74 4.85 -6.99
C ASP A 13 4.29 3.44 -7.28
N VAL A 14 4.91 2.82 -8.28
CA VAL A 14 4.84 1.37 -8.46
C VAL A 14 5.98 0.73 -7.70
N VAL A 15 5.63 -0.20 -6.83
CA VAL A 15 6.53 -0.98 -5.99
C VAL A 15 6.35 -2.46 -6.26
N SER A 16 7.39 -3.25 -5.99
CA SER A 16 7.29 -4.68 -5.81
C SER A 16 7.18 -4.99 -4.34
N VAL A 17 6.22 -5.86 -4.01
CA VAL A 17 5.95 -6.31 -2.66
C VAL A 17 5.90 -7.85 -2.65
N PRO A 18 6.51 -8.51 -1.65
CA PRO A 18 6.40 -9.94 -1.49
C PRO A 18 4.96 -10.39 -1.32
N SER A 19 4.60 -11.51 -1.94
CA SER A 19 3.32 -12.19 -1.75
C SER A 19 3.53 -13.71 -1.73
N PRO A 20 2.52 -14.51 -1.34
CA PRO A 20 2.62 -15.98 -1.35
C PRO A 20 3.01 -16.58 -2.71
N ASP A 21 2.60 -15.93 -3.80
CA ASP A 21 2.89 -16.38 -5.17
C ASP A 21 4.20 -15.79 -5.73
N GLY A 22 5.00 -15.12 -4.89
CA GLY A 22 6.19 -14.36 -5.25
C GLY A 22 5.96 -12.85 -5.26
N GLU A 23 6.91 -12.12 -5.82
CA GLU A 23 6.87 -10.66 -5.91
C GLU A 23 5.75 -10.15 -6.83
N LYS A 24 4.90 -9.25 -6.34
CA LYS A 24 3.83 -8.62 -7.13
C LYS A 24 3.95 -7.11 -7.13
N GLN A 25 3.51 -6.50 -8.24
CA GLN A 25 3.49 -5.05 -8.37
C GLN A 25 2.24 -4.44 -7.75
N ALA A 26 2.44 -3.38 -7.00
CA ALA A 26 1.39 -2.59 -6.38
C ALA A 26 1.69 -1.10 -6.51
N ARG A 27 0.66 -0.28 -6.40
CA ARG A 27 0.74 1.18 -6.40
C ARG A 27 0.60 1.71 -4.99
N VAL A 28 1.47 2.62 -4.57
CA VAL A 28 1.36 3.32 -3.29
C VAL A 28 0.15 4.28 -3.34
N VAL A 29 -0.85 4.03 -2.50
CA VAL A 29 -2.09 4.81 -2.45
C VAL A 29 -2.26 5.63 -1.18
N MET A 30 -1.50 5.33 -0.10
CA MET A 30 -1.50 6.12 1.13
C MET A 30 -0.16 6.00 1.87
N LEU A 31 0.32 7.11 2.43
CA LEU A 31 1.54 7.19 3.23
C LEU A 31 1.21 7.18 4.73
N GLY A 32 1.86 6.31 5.49
CA GLY A 32 1.60 6.18 6.92
C GLY A 32 2.05 7.37 7.76
N ASP A 33 3.11 8.07 7.36
CA ASP A 33 3.67 9.20 8.09
C ASP A 33 2.85 10.49 7.94
N THR A 34 2.47 10.84 6.72
CA THR A 34 1.70 12.07 6.43
C THR A 34 0.20 11.85 6.39
N LYS A 35 -0.25 10.58 6.29
CA LYS A 35 -1.64 10.19 5.99
C LYS A 35 -2.15 10.70 4.65
N GLU A 36 -1.30 11.27 3.80
CA GLU A 36 -1.68 11.65 2.44
C GLU A 36 -2.04 10.39 1.66
N HIS A 37 -3.06 10.50 0.81
CA HIS A 37 -3.56 9.40 -0.01
C HIS A 37 -4.04 9.90 -1.37
N LEU A 38 -4.13 8.97 -2.34
CA LEU A 38 -4.80 9.22 -3.60
C LEU A 38 -6.32 9.36 -3.39
N ASP A 39 -7.03 9.74 -4.46
CA ASP A 39 -8.49 9.69 -4.50
C ASP A 39 -8.94 8.23 -4.53
N ILE A 40 -9.20 7.68 -3.35
CA ILE A 40 -9.65 6.30 -3.09
C ILE A 40 -10.93 6.36 -2.26
N ASP A 41 -11.64 5.23 -2.15
CA ASP A 41 -12.95 5.18 -1.49
C ASP A 41 -12.96 5.86 -0.10
N PRO A 42 -13.81 6.88 0.13
CA PRO A 42 -13.82 7.62 1.38
C PRO A 42 -14.13 6.76 2.61
N GLY A 43 -15.00 5.76 2.48
CA GLY A 43 -15.33 4.85 3.58
C GLY A 43 -14.12 3.98 3.98
N PHE A 44 -13.35 3.54 3.00
CA PHE A 44 -12.06 2.87 3.23
C PHE A 44 -11.04 3.79 3.93
N VAL A 45 -10.93 5.05 3.51
CA VAL A 45 -10.03 6.03 4.16
C VAL A 45 -10.45 6.24 5.62
N GLU A 46 -11.74 6.47 5.87
CA GLU A 46 -12.28 6.63 7.21
C GLU A 46 -11.98 5.41 8.09
N TRP A 47 -12.12 4.20 7.55
CA TRP A 47 -11.78 2.98 8.26
C TRP A 47 -10.29 2.89 8.61
N VAL A 48 -9.38 3.10 7.63
CA VAL A 48 -7.92 3.04 7.86
C VAL A 48 -7.46 4.07 8.90
N LEU A 49 -8.01 5.29 8.84
CA LEU A 49 -7.66 6.38 9.75
C LEU A 49 -8.31 6.23 11.13
N GLY A 50 -9.56 5.76 11.18
CA GLY A 50 -10.33 5.59 12.42
C GLY A 50 -9.78 4.48 13.31
N ASP A 51 -9.39 3.36 12.72
CA ASP A 51 -8.85 2.20 13.46
C ASP A 51 -7.33 2.31 13.68
N ALA A 52 -6.68 3.39 13.22
CA ALA A 52 -5.24 3.65 13.32
C ALA A 52 -4.36 2.48 12.83
N ILE A 53 -4.84 1.74 11.83
CA ILE A 53 -4.23 0.49 11.35
C ILE A 53 -2.88 0.75 10.68
N LEU A 54 -2.69 1.94 10.11
CA LEU A 54 -1.48 2.28 9.36
C LEU A 54 -0.45 2.98 10.26
N ALA A 55 0.64 2.26 10.61
CA ALA A 55 1.78 2.84 11.30
C ALA A 55 2.50 3.90 10.45
N SER A 56 3.24 4.81 11.08
CA SER A 56 4.02 5.86 10.38
C SER A 56 5.15 5.32 9.50
N THR A 57 5.53 4.06 9.68
CA THR A 57 6.57 3.35 8.90
C THR A 57 5.97 2.51 7.77
N SER A 58 4.65 2.58 7.58
CA SER A 58 3.92 1.71 6.65
C SER A 58 3.29 2.52 5.53
N ILE A 59 3.04 1.84 4.42
CA ILE A 59 2.28 2.36 3.28
C ILE A 59 1.06 1.48 3.06
N PHE A 60 0.02 2.07 2.47
CA PHE A 60 -1.06 1.31 1.88
C PHE A 60 -0.84 1.24 0.37
N VAL A 61 -0.95 0.04 -0.18
CA VAL A 61 -0.77 -0.23 -1.60
C VAL A 61 -2.03 -0.83 -2.21
N GLU A 62 -2.21 -0.60 -3.50
CA GLU A 62 -3.21 -1.25 -4.34
C GLU A 62 -2.51 -2.16 -5.35
N TRP A 63 -2.82 -3.45 -5.37
CA TRP A 63 -2.29 -4.39 -6.34
C TRP A 63 -2.67 -3.98 -7.77
N LEU A 64 -1.68 -3.91 -8.66
CA LEU A 64 -1.90 -3.63 -10.10
C LEU A 64 -2.40 -4.87 -10.86
N THR A 65 -2.42 -6.02 -10.19
CA THR A 65 -2.93 -7.30 -10.68
C THR A 65 -3.88 -7.89 -9.64
N SER A 66 -4.44 -9.08 -9.90
CA SER A 66 -5.32 -9.74 -8.94
C SER A 66 -4.67 -9.88 -7.55
N THR A 67 -5.42 -9.48 -6.51
CA THR A 67 -4.98 -9.61 -5.12
C THR A 67 -4.61 -11.06 -4.79
N PRO A 68 -3.42 -11.32 -4.23
CA PRO A 68 -3.04 -12.65 -3.75
C PRO A 68 -3.77 -13.02 -2.44
N PHE A 69 -4.49 -12.09 -1.82
CA PHE A 69 -5.12 -12.25 -0.50
C PHE A 69 -6.64 -12.24 -0.57
N THR A 70 -7.22 -12.86 -1.59
CA THR A 70 -8.69 -12.93 -1.72
C THR A 70 -9.28 -13.65 -0.51
N HIS A 71 -10.13 -12.95 0.26
CA HIS A 71 -10.93 -13.52 1.35
C HIS A 71 -12.38 -13.01 1.27
N SER A 72 -13.29 -13.73 1.92
CA SER A 72 -14.71 -13.36 2.05
C SER A 72 -15.11 -13.01 3.48
N ASP A 73 -14.15 -12.96 4.40
CA ASP A 73 -14.38 -12.65 5.81
C ASP A 73 -14.45 -11.13 6.04
N PRO A 74 -15.56 -10.59 6.57
CA PRO A 74 -15.79 -9.16 6.77
C PRO A 74 -15.00 -8.56 7.95
N GLN A 75 -14.28 -9.36 8.74
CA GLN A 75 -13.43 -8.86 9.84
C GLN A 75 -12.07 -8.34 9.37
N PHE A 76 -11.64 -8.71 8.16
CA PHE A 76 -10.44 -8.17 7.54
C PHE A 76 -10.76 -6.93 6.71
N ALA A 77 -9.72 -6.26 6.21
CA ALA A 77 -9.87 -5.10 5.31
C ALA A 77 -10.90 -5.42 4.20
N PRO A 78 -11.74 -4.46 3.78
CA PRO A 78 -12.77 -4.68 2.76
C PRO A 78 -12.20 -5.46 1.58
N VAL A 79 -12.93 -6.48 1.12
CA VAL A 79 -12.55 -7.33 -0.02
C VAL A 79 -12.15 -6.44 -1.18
N GLY A 80 -10.86 -6.39 -1.48
CA GLY A 80 -10.30 -5.37 -2.35
C GLY A 80 -8.87 -5.68 -2.75
N ASN A 81 -8.35 -4.87 -3.65
CA ASN A 81 -6.98 -4.98 -4.11
C ASN A 81 -5.99 -4.25 -3.20
N PHE A 82 -6.32 -3.97 -1.94
CA PHE A 82 -5.49 -3.15 -1.05
C PHE A 82 -4.76 -3.97 0.00
N MET A 83 -3.59 -3.50 0.42
CA MET A 83 -2.83 -4.07 1.53
C MET A 83 -1.99 -2.98 2.21
N SER A 84 -1.87 -3.01 3.53
CA SER A 84 -0.85 -2.26 4.25
C SER A 84 0.44 -3.08 4.38
N THR A 85 1.59 -2.46 4.18
CA THR A 85 2.89 -3.07 4.46
C THR A 85 3.84 -2.07 5.12
N THR A 86 4.71 -2.57 5.99
CA THR A 86 5.87 -1.80 6.45
C THR A 86 6.80 -1.56 5.27
N VAL A 87 7.43 -0.38 5.24
CA VAL A 87 8.49 -0.10 4.28
C VAL A 87 9.82 -0.54 4.89
N ASP A 88 10.36 -1.62 4.35
CA ASP A 88 11.64 -2.22 4.72
C ASP A 88 12.45 -2.61 3.46
N GLU A 89 13.49 -3.42 3.62
CA GLU A 89 14.33 -3.91 2.53
C GLU A 89 13.60 -4.75 1.47
N HIS A 90 12.38 -5.23 1.74
CA HIS A 90 11.61 -6.07 0.83
C HIS A 90 10.64 -5.27 -0.05
N VAL A 91 10.42 -3.98 0.23
CA VAL A 91 9.62 -3.11 -0.62
C VAL A 91 10.52 -2.39 -1.62
N HIS A 92 10.44 -2.78 -2.88
CA HIS A 92 11.33 -2.27 -3.92
C HIS A 92 10.63 -1.30 -4.85
N PHE A 93 11.11 -0.06 -4.94
CA PHE A 93 10.70 0.89 -5.96
C PHE A 93 10.93 0.34 -7.38
N LYS A 94 9.93 0.48 -8.27
CA LYS A 94 10.02 0.07 -9.68
C LYS A 94 9.97 1.26 -10.62
N CYS A 95 8.94 2.08 -10.49
CA CYS A 95 8.84 3.31 -11.27
C CYS A 95 7.89 4.31 -10.60
N ARG A 96 8.05 5.57 -10.99
CA ARG A 96 7.12 6.64 -10.63
C ARG A 96 6.02 6.69 -11.68
N ALA A 97 4.76 6.83 -11.26
CA ALA A 97 3.70 7.19 -12.20
C ALA A 97 4.09 8.50 -12.92
N PRO A 98 3.80 8.64 -14.23
CA PRO A 98 4.02 9.90 -14.93
C PRO A 98 3.21 11.01 -14.24
N ALA A 99 3.84 12.18 -14.14
CA ALA A 99 3.23 13.40 -13.60
C ALA A 99 2.11 13.92 -14.52
#